data_AF-A0A6G2U978-F1
#
_entry.id   AF-A0A6G2U978-F1
#
_cell.length_a   1.000
_cell.length_b   1.000
_cell.length_c   1.000
_cell.angle_alpha   90.00
_cell.angle_beta   90.00
_cell.angle_gamma   90.00
#
_symmetry.space_group_name_H-M   'P 1'
#
loop_
_entity.id
_entity.type
_entity.pdbx_description
1 polymer ?
#
loop_
_entity_poly.entity_id
_entity_poly.type
_entity_poly.pdbx_seq_one_letter_code
_entity_poly.pdbx_strand_id
1 'polypeptide(L)' 'MQFEQLKEILVTKLRVAPEQVTPEATWEDIELDSLAMVELSLMLEENCGLRIGDDELLETPTIKDMVRLMEERSTTA' A
#
# COMPACT_ATOMS: atom_id res chain seq x y z
N MET A 1 -0.99 9.76 -4.50
CA MET A 1 -2.05 8.80 -4.11
C MET A 1 -2.44 9.07 -2.66
N GLN A 2 -3.72 9.20 -2.33
CA GLN A 2 -4.11 9.54 -0.94
C GLN A 2 -4.27 8.28 -0.07
N PHE A 3 -4.07 8.41 1.26
CA PHE A 3 -4.27 7.32 2.22
C PHE A 3 -5.62 6.62 2.07
N GLU A 4 -6.68 7.37 1.76
CA GLU A 4 -8.02 6.81 1.55
C GLU A 4 -8.07 5.83 0.36
N GLN A 5 -7.36 6.12 -0.73
CA GLN A 5 -7.30 5.23 -1.89
C GLN A 5 -6.55 3.95 -1.56
N LEU A 6 -5.41 4.06 -0.84
CA LEU A 6 -4.69 2.87 -0.40
C LEU A 6 -5.58 2.04 0.53
N LYS A 7 -6.20 2.68 1.52
CA LYS A 7 -7.12 2.03 2.45
C LYS A 7 -8.25 1.30 1.73
N GLU A 8 -8.87 1.90 0.72
CA GLU A 8 -9.92 1.25 -0.06
C GLU A 8 -9.42 -0.01 -0.76
N ILE A 9 -8.22 0.02 -1.34
CA ILE A 9 -7.60 -1.15 -1.98
C ILE A 9 -7.32 -2.24 -0.93
N LEU A 10 -6.68 -1.89 0.19
CA LEU A 10 -6.38 -2.84 1.26
C LEU A 10 -7.65 -3.51 1.80
N VAL A 11 -8.71 -2.74 2.02
CA VAL A 11 -9.97 -3.25 2.59
C VAL A 11 -10.78 -4.05 1.57
N THR A 12 -10.86 -3.58 0.33
CA THR A 12 -11.72 -4.19 -0.70
C THR A 12 -11.05 -5.39 -1.37
N LYS A 13 -9.75 -5.27 -1.66
CA LYS A 13 -9.00 -6.25 -2.44
C LYS A 13 -8.29 -7.23 -1.54
N LEU A 14 -7.59 -6.73 -0.53
CA LEU A 14 -6.81 -7.57 0.40
C LEU A 14 -7.62 -7.96 1.64
N ARG A 15 -8.89 -7.52 1.75
CA ARG A 15 -9.82 -7.85 2.84
C ARG A 15 -9.29 -7.52 4.23
N VAL A 16 -8.43 -6.51 4.31
CA VAL A 16 -7.89 -5.98 5.57
C VAL A 16 -9.00 -5.24 6.33
N ALA A 17 -9.00 -5.33 7.66
CA ALA A 17 -9.96 -4.61 8.47
C ALA A 17 -9.70 -3.09 8.39
N PRO A 18 -10.69 -2.25 8.03
CA PRO A 18 -10.51 -0.80 7.90
C PRO A 18 -10.15 -0.11 9.22
N GLU A 19 -10.46 -0.75 10.34
CA GLU A 19 -10.09 -0.33 11.69
C GLU A 19 -8.60 -0.54 12.00
N GLN A 20 -7.98 -1.56 11.40
CA GLN A 20 -6.55 -1.82 11.53
C GLN A 20 -5.71 -0.93 10.60
N VAL A 21 -6.26 -0.51 9.45
CA VAL A 21 -5.60 0.43 8.54
C VAL A 21 -5.54 1.83 9.16
N THR A 22 -4.48 2.06 9.91
CA THR A 22 -4.11 3.34 10.51
C THR A 22 -2.75 3.81 9.97
N PRO A 23 -2.45 5.13 9.97
CA PRO A 23 -1.16 5.63 9.49
C PRO A 23 0.04 5.10 10.29
N GLU A 24 -0.17 4.81 11.56
CA GLU A 24 0.86 4.33 12.48
C GLU A 24 0.98 2.80 12.49
N ALA A 25 -0.03 2.08 11.98
CA ALA A 25 0.04 0.64 11.84
C ALA A 25 1.13 0.24 10.85
N THR A 26 1.73 -0.92 11.11
CA THR A 26 2.64 -1.55 10.17
C THR A 26 1.89 -2.46 9.23
N TRP A 27 2.48 -2.76 8.08
CA TRP A 27 1.90 -3.77 7.19
C TRP A 27 1.79 -5.14 7.87
N GLU A 28 2.72 -5.48 8.78
CA GLU A 28 2.64 -6.68 9.62
C GLU A 28 1.43 -6.64 10.59
N ASP A 29 1.14 -5.48 11.18
CA ASP A 29 0.05 -5.31 12.17
C ASP A 29 -1.35 -5.44 11.53
N ILE A 30 -1.45 -5.12 10.23
CA ILE A 30 -2.68 -5.25 9.45
C ILE A 30 -2.76 -6.57 8.66
N GLU A 31 -1.89 -7.54 8.99
CA GLU A 31 -1.84 -8.87 8.37
C GLU A 31 -1.59 -8.83 6.85
N LEU A 32 -0.78 -7.88 6.37
CA LEU A 32 -0.27 -7.92 5.00
C LEU A 32 0.91 -8.89 4.91
N ASP A 33 0.64 -10.06 4.36
CA ASP A 33 1.69 -11.01 3.99
C ASP A 33 2.50 -10.55 2.77
N SER A 34 3.66 -11.17 2.54
CA SER A 34 4.49 -10.94 1.36
C SER A 34 3.74 -11.15 0.04
N LEU A 35 2.77 -12.07 -0.01
CA LEU A 35 1.90 -12.25 -1.17
C LEU A 35 0.98 -11.03 -1.40
N ALA A 36 0.45 -10.46 -0.31
CA ALA A 36 -0.40 -9.29 -0.38
C ALA A 36 0.38 -8.05 -0.88
N MET A 37 1.69 -7.96 -0.57
CA MET A 37 2.59 -6.94 -1.13
C MET A 37 2.76 -7.07 -2.64
N VAL A 38 2.90 -8.30 -3.15
CA VAL A 38 2.99 -8.57 -4.59
C VAL A 38 1.67 -8.25 -5.30
N GLU A 39 0.53 -8.56 -4.69
CA GLU A 39 -0.78 -8.17 -5.24
C GLU A 39 -0.97 -6.65 -5.22
N LEU A 40 -0.55 -5.99 -4.14
CA LEU A 40 -0.63 -4.55 -4.02
C LEU A 40 0.25 -3.84 -5.06
N SER A 41 1.50 -4.27 -5.25
CA SER A 41 2.39 -3.69 -6.26
C SER A 41 1.81 -3.81 -7.67
N LEU A 42 1.26 -4.97 -8.02
CA LEU A 42 0.61 -5.20 -9.30
C LEU A 42 -0.62 -4.30 -9.47
N MET A 43 -1.47 -4.18 -8.44
CA MET A 43 -2.64 -3.30 -8.48
C MET A 43 -2.26 -1.83 -8.63
N LEU A 44 -1.16 -1.38 -8.01
CA LEU A 44 -0.67 -0.01 -8.15
C LEU A 44 -0.16 0.26 -9.57
N GLU A 45 0.51 -0.71 -10.19
CA GLU A 45 0.93 -0.62 -11.60
C GLU A 45 -0.29 -0.59 -12.52
N GLU A 46 -1.27 -1.47 -12.34
CA GLU A 46 -2.44 -1.57 -13.23
C GLU A 46 -3.47 -0.44 -13.03
N ASN A 47 -3.81 -0.06 -11.79
CA ASN A 47 -4.80 0.98 -11.52
C ASN A 47 -4.23 2.40 -11.61
N CYS A 48 -2.99 2.60 -11.15
CA CYS A 48 -2.41 3.92 -11.02
C CYS A 48 -1.22 4.17 -11.96
N GLY A 49 -0.74 3.14 -12.67
CA GLY A 49 0.48 3.26 -13.48
C GLY A 49 1.76 3.39 -12.65
N LEU A 50 1.70 3.13 -11.34
CA LEU A 50 2.82 3.28 -10.43
C LEU A 50 3.63 1.99 -10.38
N ARG A 51 4.84 2.03 -10.95
CA ARG A 51 5.82 0.96 -10.77
C ARG A 51 6.49 1.08 -9.41
N ILE A 52 5.97 0.34 -8.45
CA ILE A 52 6.54 0.19 -7.12
C ILE A 52 6.78 -1.31 -6.91
N GLY A 53 8.02 -1.70 -6.62
CA GLY A 53 8.33 -3.10 -6.33
C GLY A 53 7.79 -3.54 -4.97
N ASP A 54 7.55 -4.83 -4.81
CA ASP A 54 7.23 -5.42 -3.51
C ASP A 54 8.36 -5.16 -2.49
N ASP A 55 9.62 -5.17 -2.93
CA ASP A 55 10.79 -4.82 -2.10
C ASP A 55 10.68 -3.38 -1.55
N GLU A 56 10.30 -2.39 -2.38
CA GLU A 56 10.11 -1.01 -1.94
C GLU A 56 8.96 -0.87 -0.94
N LEU A 57 7.88 -1.66 -1.10
CA LEU A 57 6.77 -1.71 -0.14
C LEU A 57 7.22 -2.34 1.18
N LEU A 58 8.05 -3.39 1.14
CA LEU A 58 8.63 -4.03 2.32
C LEU A 58 9.61 -3.11 3.05
N GLU A 59 10.32 -2.24 2.33
CA GLU A 59 11.18 -1.19 2.91
C GLU A 59 10.37 -0.09 3.64
N THR A 60 9.05 -0.02 3.42
CA THR A 60 8.17 0.92 4.14
C THR A 60 7.43 0.22 5.28
N PRO A 61 7.89 0.31 6.53
CA PRO A 61 7.32 -0.46 7.65
C PRO A 61 5.90 -0.02 8.01
N THR A 62 5.56 1.27 7.84
CA THR A 62 4.25 1.81 8.22
C THR A 62 3.37 2.11 7.02
N ILE A 63 2.04 2.08 7.21
CA ILE A 63 1.08 2.49 6.18
C ILE A 63 1.32 3.95 5.76
N LYS A 64 1.71 4.82 6.69
CA LYS A 64 2.07 6.20 6.36
C LYS A 64 3.27 6.28 5.42
N ASP A 65 4.31 5.47 5.64
CA ASP A 65 5.48 5.43 4.76
C ASP A 65 5.11 4.87 3.38
N MET A 66 4.29 3.81 3.32
CA MET A 66 3.75 3.26 2.07
C MET A 66 2.99 4.32 1.27
N VAL A 67 2.06 5.06 1.91
CA VAL A 67 1.31 6.13 1.24
C VAL A 67 2.26 7.20 0.72
N ARG A 68 3.23 7.62 1.52
CA ARG A 68 4.19 8.65 1.14
C ARG A 68 5.02 8.20 -0.08
N LEU A 69 5.52 6.97 -0.08
CA LEU A 69 6.22 6.39 -1.22
C LEU A 69 5.35 6.44 -2.49
N MET A 70 4.08 6.03 -2.37
CA MET A 70 3.12 6.07 -3.48
C MET A 70 2.84 7.50 -3.95
N GLU A 71 2.74 8.48 -3.04
CA GLU A 71 2.60 9.91 -3.37
C GLU A 71 3.79 10.44 -4.16
N GLU A 72 5.01 10.15 -3.72
CA GLU A 72 6.24 10.57 -4.40
C GLU A 72 6.32 9.99 -5.81
N ARG A 73 5.93 8.72 -5.99
CA ARG A 73 5.84 8.09 -7.31
C ARG A 73 4.72 8.67 -8.17
N SER A 74 3.57 9.02 -7.57
CA SER A 74 2.43 9.62 -8.27
C SER A 74 2.73 11.02 -8.82
N THR A 75 3.55 11.81 -8.11
CA THR A 75 3.87 13.18 -8.52
C THR A 75 5.05 13.28 -9.50
N THR A 76 5.77 12.17 -9.75
CA THR A 76 6.92 12.13 -10.66
C THR A 76 6.49 11.69 -12.07
N ALA A 77 5.41 12.31 -12.59
CA ALA A 77 4.92 12.14 -13.96
C ALA A 77 5.10 13.44 -14.76
#